data_AF-K2E8Y2-F1
#
_entry.id   AF-K2E8Y2-F1
#
_cell.length_a   1.000
_cell.length_b   1.000
_cell.length_c   1.000
_cell.angle_alpha   90.00
_cell.angle_beta   90.00
_cell.angle_gamma   90.00
#
_symmetry.space_group_name_H-M   'P 1'
#
loop_
_entity.id
_entity.type
_entity.pdbx_description
1 polymer ?
#
loop_
_entity_poly.entity_id
_entity_poly.type
_entity_poly.pdbx_seq_one_letter_code
_entity_poly.pdbx_strand_id
1 'polypeptide(L)' 'MKNGAIEEVKKLLKMGYKETDPGLKTIGYQQIIKYLNNTFTKEKAIEDWINKEAQYAKRQLTFMKTDKNIKWKEI' A
#
# COMPACT_ATOMS: atom_id res chain seq x y z
N MET A 1 -8.07 6.51 3.49
CA MET A 1 -8.36 7.06 2.15
C MET A 1 -8.90 8.48 2.26
N LYS A 2 -8.04 9.51 2.21
CA LYS A 2 -8.45 10.92 2.12
C LYS A 2 -8.15 11.47 0.72
N ASN A 3 -9.11 12.25 0.20
CA ASN A 3 -9.22 13.19 -0.94
C ASN A 3 -8.24 13.22 -2.15
N GLY A 4 -7.20 12.39 -2.24
CA GLY A 4 -6.26 12.43 -3.39
C GLY A 4 -5.85 11.06 -3.92
N ALA A 5 -5.71 10.05 -3.06
CA ALA A 5 -5.13 8.76 -3.47
C ALA A 5 -5.98 8.02 -4.53
N ILE A 6 -7.30 8.05 -4.42
CA ILE A 6 -8.18 7.41 -5.41
C ILE A 6 -8.07 8.09 -6.78
N GLU A 7 -7.98 9.43 -6.79
CA GLU A 7 -7.89 10.21 -8.03
C GLU A 7 -6.52 10.06 -8.69
N GLU A 8 -5.44 9.95 -7.90
CA GLU A 8 -4.11 9.60 -8.40
C GLU A 8 -4.12 8.26 -9.13
N VAL A 9 -4.68 7.21 -8.52
CA VAL A 9 -4.75 5.89 -9.15
C VAL A 9 -5.60 5.93 -10.42
N LYS A 10 -6.75 6.59 -10.41
CA LYS A 10 -7.58 6.77 -11.61
C LYS A 10 -6.81 7.47 -12.73
N LYS A 11 -6.01 8.51 -12.41
CA LYS A 11 -5.20 9.22 -13.40
C LYS A 11 -4.14 8.31 -14.00
N LEU A 12 -3.44 7.52 -13.18
CA LEU A 12 -2.43 6.57 -13.65
C LEU A 12 -3.04 5.51 -14.58
N LEU A 13 -4.18 4.92 -14.21
CA LEU A 13 -4.88 3.96 -15.08
C LEU A 13 -5.32 4.60 -16.41
N LYS A 14 -5.80 5.86 -16.38
CA LYS A 14 -6.14 6.61 -17.59
C LYS A 14 -4.93 6.92 -18.48
N MET A 15 -3.74 7.05 -17.91
CA MET A 15 -2.49 7.23 -18.66
C MET A 15 -2.01 5.95 -19.35
N GLY A 16 -2.68 4.81 -19.13
CA GLY A 16 -2.35 3.53 -19.75
C GLY A 16 -1.46 2.61 -18.90
N TYR A 17 -1.15 3.01 -17.66
CA TYR A 17 -0.48 2.11 -16.72
C TYR A 17 -1.41 0.97 -16.32
N LYS A 18 -0.83 -0.22 -16.21
CA LYS A 18 -1.54 -1.46 -15.89
C LYS A 18 -1.36 -1.77 -14.42
N GLU A 19 -2.36 -2.40 -13.81
CA GLU A 19 -2.26 -2.91 -12.42
C GLU A 19 -1.09 -3.89 -12.22
N THR A 20 -0.60 -4.50 -13.31
CA THR A 20 0.55 -5.39 -13.31
C THR A 20 1.90 -4.68 -13.32
N ASP A 21 1.92 -3.36 -13.52
CA ASP A 21 3.15 -2.56 -13.55
C ASP A 21 3.79 -2.51 -12.15
N PRO A 22 5.13 -2.56 -12.05
CA PRO A 22 5.83 -2.64 -10.77
C PRO A 22 5.44 -1.55 -9.77
N GLY A 23 5.23 -0.31 -10.23
CA GLY A 23 4.86 0.82 -9.37
C GLY A 23 3.47 0.68 -8.73
N LEU A 24 2.53 0.04 -9.43
CA LEU A 24 1.14 -0.15 -9.00
C LEU A 24 0.94 -1.41 -8.14
N LYS A 25 1.98 -2.24 -8.00
CA LYS A 25 1.99 -3.41 -7.11
C LYS A 25 2.27 -3.06 -5.64
N THR A 26 2.50 -1.80 -5.33
CA THR A 26 2.78 -1.33 -3.96
C THR A 26 1.52 -1.38 -3.08
N ILE A 27 1.74 -1.42 -1.76
CA ILE A 27 0.66 -1.38 -0.77
C ILE A 27 -0.07 -0.04 -0.90
N GLY A 28 -1.40 -0.07 -0.84
CA GLY A 28 -2.26 1.08 -1.10
C GLY A 28 -2.78 1.10 -2.54
N TYR A 29 -1.90 1.12 -3.53
CA TYR A 29 -2.28 1.10 -4.94
C TYR A 29 -3.10 -0.14 -5.30
N GLN A 30 -2.64 -1.33 -4.89
CA GLN A 30 -3.38 -2.58 -5.12
C GLN A 30 -4.78 -2.55 -4.48
N GLN A 31 -4.93 -1.97 -3.28
CA GLN A 31 -6.21 -1.89 -2.58
C GLN A 31 -7.15 -0.91 -3.26
N ILE A 32 -6.64 0.22 -3.71
CA ILE A 32 -7.41 1.21 -4.47
C ILE A 32 -7.85 0.63 -5.82
N ILE A 33 -6.97 -0.05 -6.54
CA ILE A 33 -7.31 -0.70 -7.82
C ILE A 33 -8.40 -1.75 -7.62
N LYS A 34 -8.29 -2.60 -6.59
CA LYS A 34 -9.35 -3.58 -6.25
C LYS A 34 -10.69 -2.93 -5.92
N TYR A 35 -10.67 -1.78 -5.25
CA TYR A 35 -11.87 -0.99 -5.01
C TYR A 35 -12.45 -0.42 -6.32
N LEU A 36 -11.60 0.14 -7.20
CA LEU A 36 -12.01 0.68 -8.50
C LEU A 36 -12.55 -0.40 -9.45
N ASN A 37 -12.03 -1.62 -9.36
CA ASN A 37 -12.50 -2.78 -10.12
C ASN A 37 -13.73 -3.46 -9.49
N ASN A 38 -14.38 -2.84 -8.50
CA ASN A 38 -15.52 -3.40 -7.74
C ASN A 38 -15.27 -4.77 -7.09
N THR A 39 -14.00 -5.17 -6.94
CA THR A 39 -13.63 -6.43 -6.29
C THR A 39 -13.76 -6.32 -4.77
N PHE A 40 -13.43 -5.15 -4.21
CA PHE A 40 -13.58 -4.82 -2.79
C PHE A 40 -14.57 -3.67 -2.59
N THR A 41 -15.31 -3.71 -1.48
CA THR A 41 -15.95 -2.50 -0.95
C THR A 41 -14.88 -1.52 -0.48
N LYS A 42 -15.26 -0.25 -0.33
CA LYS A 42 -14.34 0.79 0.16
C LYS A 42 -13.79 0.44 1.54
N GLU A 43 -14.66 -0.05 2.42
CA GLU A 43 -14.34 -0.47 3.77
C GLU A 43 -13.37 -1.65 3.74
N LYS A 44 -13.62 -2.65 2.88
CA LYS A 44 -12.76 -3.81 2.75
C LYS A 44 -11.37 -3.44 2.22
N ALA A 45 -11.30 -2.51 1.27
CA ALA A 45 -10.04 -2.01 0.75
C ALA A 45 -9.23 -1.25 1.81
N ILE A 46 -9.89 -0.47 2.67
CA ILE A 46 -9.24 0.21 3.80
C ILE A 46 -8.72 -0.80 4.83
N GLU A 47 -9.54 -1.78 5.19
CA GLU A 47 -9.16 -2.84 6.13
C GLU A 47 -7.95 -3.64 5.61
N ASP A 48 -8.00 -4.08 4.36
CA ASP A 48 -6.89 -4.82 3.72
C ASP A 48 -5.62 -3.97 3.65
N TRP A 49 -5.73 -2.66 3.37
CA TRP A 49 -4.59 -1.76 3.36
C TRP A 49 -3.94 -1.72 4.74
N ILE A 50 -4.69 -1.40 5.79
CA ILE A 50 -4.16 -1.30 7.16
C ILE A 50 -3.47 -2.60 7.57
N ASN A 51 -4.08 -3.74 7.29
CA ASN A 51 -3.51 -5.05 7.60
C ASN A 51 -2.18 -5.28 6.88
N LYS A 52 -2.09 -4.97 5.58
CA LYS A 52 -0.84 -5.12 4.82
C LYS A 52 0.24 -4.14 5.28
N GLU A 53 -0.13 -2.92 5.62
CA GLU A 53 0.79 -1.91 6.15
C GLU A 53 1.40 -2.37 7.48
N ALA A 54 0.58 -2.90 8.39
CA ALA A 54 1.05 -3.45 9.66
C ALA A 54 1.99 -4.65 9.47
N GLN A 55 1.66 -5.56 8.54
CA GLN A 55 2.56 -6.68 8.19
C GLN A 55 3.88 -6.19 7.60
N TYR A 56 3.85 -5.13 6.78
CA TYR A 56 5.03 -4.53 6.20
C TYR A 56 5.91 -3.88 7.27
N ALA A 57 5.33 -3.08 8.16
CA ALA A 57 6.02 -2.51 9.31
C ALA A 57 6.66 -3.59 10.20
N LYS A 58 5.94 -4.71 10.44
CA LYS A 58 6.50 -5.85 11.18
C LYS A 58 7.71 -6.46 10.47
N ARG A 59 7.64 -6.64 9.15
CA ARG A 59 8.79 -7.14 8.35
C ARG A 59 9.96 -6.17 8.40
N GLN A 60 9.72 -4.86 8.28
CA GLN A 60 10.77 -3.85 8.41
C GLN A 60 11.43 -3.92 9.78
N LEU A 61 10.64 -4.02 10.85
CA LEU A 61 11.15 -4.20 12.21
C LEU A 61 11.99 -5.47 12.35
N THR A 62 11.51 -6.61 11.84
CA THR A 62 12.27 -7.86 11.85
C THR A 62 13.59 -7.72 11.10
N PHE A 63 13.59 -7.12 9.92
CA PHE A 63 14.80 -6.87 9.13
C PHE A 63 15.79 -5.99 9.90
N MET A 64 15.33 -4.86 10.44
CA MET A 64 16.17 -3.96 11.23
C MET A 64 16.73 -4.61 12.50
N LYS A 65 15.98 -5.52 13.15
CA LYS A 65 16.49 -6.28 14.31
C LYS A 65 17.64 -7.23 13.96
N THR A 66 17.81 -7.62 12.70
CA THR A 66 18.93 -8.47 12.30
C THR A 66 20.25 -7.70 12.16
N ASP A 67 20.18 -6.39 11.92
CA ASP A 67 21.35 -5.54 11.79
C ASP A 67 21.77 -4.97 13.16
N LYS A 68 22.91 -5.46 13.66
CA LYS A 68 23.50 -5.05 14.94
C LYS A 68 24.08 -3.63 14.92
N ASN A 69 24.23 -3.01 13.75
CA ASN A 69 24.77 -1.66 13.61
C ASN A 69 23.70 -0.57 13.78
N ILE A 70 22.42 -0.96 13.78
CA ILE A 70 21.31 -0.02 13.93
C ILE A 70 21.24 0.47 15.39
N LYS A 71 21.37 1.79 15.57
CA LYS A 71 21.12 2.48 16.84
C LYS A 71 19.66 2.93 16.90
N TRP A 72 18.87 2.25 17.72
CA TRP A 72 17.47 2.58 17.95
C TRP A 72 17.35 3.89 18.72
N LYS A 73 16.37 4.72 18.34
CA LYS A 73 15.96 5.92 19.07
C LYS A 73 14.48 5.83 19.38
N GLU A 74 14.10 6.24 20.57
CA GLU A 74 12.70 6.49 20.91
C GLU A 74 12.26 7.82 20.29
N ILE A 75 10.98 7.89 19.89
CA ILE A 75 10.35 9.05 19.25
C ILE A 75 9.59 9.83 20.30
#